data_AF-A0A2W4L7V8-F1
#
_entry.id   AF-A0A2W4L7V8-F1
#
_cell.length_a   1.000
_cell.length_b   1.000
_cell.length_c   1.000
_cell.angle_alpha   90.00
_cell.angle_beta   90.00
_cell.angle_gamma   90.00
#
_symmetry.space_group_name_H-M   'P 1'
#
loop_
_entity.id
_entity.type
_entity.pdbx_description
1 polymer ?
#
loop_
_entity_poly.entity_id
_entity_poly.type
_entity_poly.pdbx_seq_one_letter_code
_entity_poly.pdbx_strand_id
1 'polypeptide(L)'
;MAGLLGAVVVGACSAGLDSAPHAGMQCVDDSSHCIEQRRQALNAMMADKSRAWIREQPTPEAYASGVRLFAFKSRKAELTCDELALARREADNAPIVLRGPQAANLTPAQVSRGVMLSAEVSRELAAEMRRRCRASA
;
A
#
# COMPACT_ATOMS: atom_id res chain seq x y z
N MET A 1 -12.50 -15.53 58.27
CA MET A 1 -12.45 -16.55 57.19
C MET A 1 -12.83 -15.83 55.91
N ALA A 2 -11.85 -15.56 55.04
CA ALA A 2 -11.64 -16.28 53.77
C ALA A 2 -12.80 -16.02 52.78
N GLY A 3 -12.62 -15.53 51.55
CA GLY A 3 -11.45 -15.30 50.74
C GLY A 3 -11.90 -14.65 49.41
N LEU A 4 -10.94 -14.36 48.55
CA LEU A 4 -11.04 -13.75 47.22
C LEU A 4 -12.18 -14.29 46.35
N LEU A 5 -12.61 -13.48 45.38
CA LEU A 5 -12.48 -13.80 43.95
C LEU A 5 -12.73 -12.54 43.10
N GLY A 6 -11.63 -11.98 42.57
CA GLY A 6 -11.68 -10.98 41.53
C GLY A 6 -12.09 -11.63 40.20
N ALA A 7 -12.98 -10.97 39.48
CA ALA A 7 -13.25 -11.27 38.08
C ALA A 7 -12.52 -10.23 37.23
N VAL A 8 -11.31 -10.58 36.79
CA VAL A 8 -10.62 -9.92 35.68
C VAL A 8 -11.44 -10.21 34.43
N VAL A 9 -12.11 -9.19 33.89
CA VAL A 9 -12.70 -9.30 32.56
C VAL A 9 -11.56 -9.23 31.57
N VAL A 10 -11.17 -10.39 31.05
CA VAL A 10 -10.14 -10.52 30.03
C VAL A 10 -10.66 -9.86 28.76
N GLY A 11 -10.04 -8.75 28.36
CA GLY A 11 -10.25 -8.13 27.06
C GLY A 11 -9.80 -9.09 25.97
N ALA A 12 -10.75 -9.84 25.40
CA ALA A 12 -10.54 -10.65 24.22
C ALA A 12 -10.58 -9.75 22.96
N CYS A 13 -9.49 -9.01 22.72
CA CYS A 13 -9.19 -8.50 21.39
C CYS A 13 -8.57 -9.65 20.58
N SER A 14 -9.41 -10.55 20.08
CA SER A 14 -9.00 -11.67 19.24
C SER A 14 -9.82 -11.68 17.96
N ALA A 15 -9.78 -10.58 17.24
CA ALA A 15 -9.91 -10.56 15.80
C ALA A 15 -8.62 -9.90 15.31
N GLY A 16 -7.80 -10.66 14.57
CA GLY A 16 -6.66 -10.11 13.88
C GLY A 16 -7.16 -8.95 13.02
N LEU A 17 -6.82 -7.73 13.43
CA LEU A 17 -7.02 -6.52 12.65
C LEU A 17 -5.96 -6.49 11.55
N ASP A 18 -5.92 -7.51 10.70
CA ASP A 18 -5.39 -7.33 9.35
C ASP A 18 -6.40 -6.44 8.66
N SER A 19 -6.23 -5.14 8.86
CA SER A 19 -7.07 -4.10 8.28
C SER A 19 -7.21 -4.42 6.80
N ALA A 20 -8.43 -4.69 6.33
CA ALA A 20 -8.77 -5.12 4.97
C ALA A 20 -7.87 -4.59 3.81
N PRO A 21 -7.38 -3.34 3.81
CA PRO A 21 -6.36 -2.91 2.83
C PRO A 21 -5.11 -3.80 2.75
N HIS A 22 -4.64 -4.38 3.85
CA HIS A 22 -3.41 -5.17 3.92
C HIS A 22 -3.54 -6.55 3.27
N ALA A 23 -4.69 -7.20 3.43
CA ALA A 23 -4.94 -8.54 2.88
C ALA A 23 -4.85 -8.56 1.34
N GLY A 24 -5.49 -7.60 0.66
CA GLY A 24 -5.47 -7.55 -0.80
C GLY A 24 -4.15 -7.10 -1.42
N MET A 25 -3.18 -6.66 -0.60
CA MET A 25 -1.84 -6.28 -1.06
C MET A 25 -0.86 -7.47 -1.09
N GLN A 26 -1.16 -8.59 -0.43
CA GLN A 26 -0.32 -9.79 -0.44
C GLN A 26 -0.57 -10.69 -1.66
N CYS A 27 -1.72 -10.51 -2.33
CA CYS A 27 -2.10 -11.29 -3.49
C CYS A 27 -1.49 -10.71 -4.78
N VAL A 28 -0.53 -11.41 -5.36
CA VAL A 28 0.32 -10.91 -6.46
C VAL A 28 0.22 -11.72 -7.76
N ASP A 29 -0.55 -12.80 -7.77
CA ASP A 29 -0.84 -13.57 -8.99
C ASP A 29 -2.08 -13.04 -9.73
N ASP A 30 -2.30 -13.59 -10.93
CA ASP A 30 -3.38 -13.18 -11.83
C ASP A 30 -4.59 -14.13 -11.78
N SER A 31 -4.71 -14.92 -10.72
CA SER A 31 -5.94 -15.69 -10.46
C SER A 31 -7.11 -14.74 -10.21
N SER A 32 -8.33 -15.21 -10.52
CA SER A 32 -9.56 -14.45 -10.24
C SER A 32 -9.68 -14.06 -8.77
N HIS A 33 -9.20 -14.93 -7.88
CA HIS A 33 -9.14 -14.70 -6.45
C HIS A 33 -8.24 -13.49 -6.10
N CYS A 34 -6.99 -13.47 -6.57
CA CYS A 34 -6.11 -12.34 -6.32
C CYS A 34 -6.56 -11.05 -6.98
N ILE A 35 -7.17 -11.12 -8.16
CA ILE A 35 -7.72 -9.93 -8.83
C ILE A 35 -8.84 -9.31 -7.98
N GLU A 36 -9.76 -10.12 -7.45
CA GLU A 36 -10.85 -9.62 -6.63
C GLU A 36 -10.35 -9.05 -5.30
N GLN A 37 -9.39 -9.72 -4.64
CA GLN A 37 -8.78 -9.18 -3.42
C GLN A 37 -8.09 -7.82 -3.66
N ARG A 38 -7.31 -7.70 -4.74
CA ARG A 38 -6.66 -6.44 -5.11
C ARG A 38 -7.67 -5.33 -5.39
N ARG A 39 -8.79 -5.66 -6.05
CA ARG A 39 -9.88 -4.72 -6.30
C ARG A 39 -10.53 -4.25 -5.01
N GLN A 40 -10.80 -5.15 -4.07
CA GLN A 40 -11.39 -4.82 -2.78
C GLN A 40 -10.47 -3.93 -1.95
N ALA A 41 -9.16 -4.24 -1.89
CA ALA A 41 -8.18 -3.41 -1.21
C ALA A 41 -8.07 -2.02 -1.84
N LEU A 42 -8.05 -1.92 -3.18
CA LEU A 42 -8.08 -0.63 -3.87
C LEU A 42 -9.33 0.17 -3.50
N ASN A 43 -10.52 -0.45 -3.57
CA ASN A 43 -11.77 0.21 -3.20
C ASN A 43 -11.75 0.72 -1.75
N ALA A 44 -11.21 -0.07 -0.82
CA ALA A 44 -11.07 0.34 0.58
C ALA A 44 -10.14 1.55 0.73
N MET A 45 -8.99 1.58 0.04
CA MET A 45 -8.07 2.72 0.04
C MET A 45 -8.67 3.98 -0.58
N MET A 46 -9.51 3.82 -1.61
CA MET A 46 -10.22 4.92 -2.25
C MET A 46 -11.34 5.48 -1.35
N ALA A 47 -11.98 4.62 -0.54
CA ALA A 47 -13.00 5.02 0.42
C ALA A 47 -12.41 5.69 1.69
N ASP A 48 -11.13 5.42 2.02
CA ASP A 48 -10.46 6.05 3.15
C ASP A 48 -10.19 7.55 2.92
N LYS A 49 -10.96 8.38 3.61
CA LYS A 49 -10.83 9.84 3.61
C LYS A 49 -9.61 10.32 4.41
N SER A 50 -9.18 9.56 5.42
CA SER A 50 -8.05 9.93 6.28
C SER A 50 -6.71 9.74 5.57
N ARG A 51 -6.65 8.82 4.60
CA ARG A 51 -5.44 8.47 3.83
C ARG A 51 -4.26 8.10 4.72
N ALA A 52 -4.52 7.52 5.89
CA ALA A 52 -3.48 7.14 6.85
C ALA A 52 -2.45 6.19 6.19
N TRP A 53 -2.94 5.33 5.30
CA TRP A 53 -2.14 4.38 4.52
C TRP A 53 -0.97 4.99 3.74
N ILE A 54 -1.02 6.28 3.38
CA ILE A 54 0.08 6.94 2.65
C ILE A 54 1.37 6.97 3.46
N ARG A 55 1.28 7.02 4.79
CA ARG A 55 2.44 7.09 5.69
C ARG A 55 2.89 5.72 6.19
N GLU A 56 2.14 4.67 5.89
CA GLU A 56 2.50 3.30 6.25
C GLU A 56 3.63 2.80 5.37
N GLN A 57 4.52 1.98 5.95
CA GLN A 57 5.60 1.36 5.20
C GLN A 57 5.04 0.20 4.35
N PRO A 58 5.22 0.22 3.02
CA PRO A 58 4.75 -0.87 2.15
C PRO A 58 5.61 -2.13 2.30
N THR A 59 4.97 -3.29 2.18
CA THR A 59 5.67 -4.58 2.03
C THR A 59 6.12 -4.79 0.57
N PRO A 60 7.06 -5.73 0.29
CA PRO A 60 7.42 -6.10 -1.07
C PRO A 60 6.22 -6.52 -1.94
N GLU A 61 5.26 -7.25 -1.38
CA GLU A 61 4.03 -7.66 -2.07
C GLU A 61 3.13 -6.46 -2.37
N ALA A 62 3.10 -5.45 -1.50
CA ALA A 62 2.35 -4.22 -1.76
C ALA A 62 2.90 -3.44 -2.97
N TYR A 63 4.22 -3.47 -3.18
CA TYR A 63 4.84 -2.95 -4.41
C TYR A 63 4.45 -3.78 -5.65
N ALA A 64 4.41 -5.11 -5.52
CA ALA A 64 4.17 -6.03 -6.62
C ALA A 64 2.69 -6.13 -7.03
N SER A 65 1.77 -6.06 -6.07
CA SER A 65 0.32 -6.14 -6.30
C SER A 65 -0.20 -4.94 -7.08
N GLY A 66 0.47 -3.78 -6.94
CA GLY A 66 0.16 -2.54 -7.62
C GLY A 66 -0.98 -1.73 -6.99
N VAL A 67 -1.66 -2.27 -5.98
CA VAL A 67 -2.84 -1.65 -5.35
C VAL A 67 -2.56 -0.23 -4.86
N ARG A 68 -1.48 -0.04 -4.09
CA ARG A 68 -1.08 1.28 -3.57
C ARG A 68 -0.71 2.25 -4.68
N LEU A 69 0.03 1.77 -5.68
CA LEU A 69 0.44 2.57 -6.83
C LEU A 69 -0.77 3.05 -7.64
N PHE A 70 -1.77 2.19 -7.84
CA PHE A 70 -3.04 2.58 -8.47
C PHE A 70 -3.85 3.55 -7.62
N ALA A 71 -3.85 3.40 -6.29
CA ALA A 71 -4.50 4.36 -5.39
C ALA A 71 -3.84 5.74 -5.48
N PHE A 72 -2.51 5.81 -5.46
CA PHE A 72 -1.78 7.08 -5.64
C PHE A 72 -2.08 7.72 -6.99
N LYS A 73 -2.00 6.95 -8.09
CA LYS A 73 -2.31 7.42 -9.44
C LYS A 73 -3.74 7.96 -9.54
N SER A 74 -4.72 7.23 -9.00
CA SER A 74 -6.14 7.60 -9.03
C SER A 74 -6.43 8.87 -8.22
N ARG A 75 -5.75 9.06 -7.09
CA ARG A 75 -6.02 10.18 -6.16
C ARG A 75 -5.05 11.36 -6.29
N LYS A 76 -4.11 11.33 -7.24
CA LYS A 76 -3.03 12.34 -7.36
C LYS A 76 -3.51 13.80 -7.33
N ALA A 77 -4.71 14.09 -7.84
CA ALA A 77 -5.29 15.44 -7.83
C ALA A 77 -5.76 15.89 -6.42
N GLU A 78 -6.08 14.95 -5.54
CA GLU A 78 -6.59 15.18 -4.18
C GLU A 78 -5.50 15.17 -3.10
N LEU A 79 -4.31 14.66 -3.43
CA LEU A 79 -3.19 14.57 -2.50
C LEU A 79 -2.67 15.97 -2.14
N THR A 80 -2.08 16.17 -0.97
CA THR A 80 -1.26 17.36 -0.70
C THR A 80 0.09 17.24 -1.40
N CYS A 81 0.88 18.31 -1.45
CA CYS A 81 2.25 18.23 -1.99
C CYS A 81 3.15 17.29 -1.18
N ASP A 82 2.96 17.22 0.14
CA ASP A 82 3.69 16.27 1.00
C ASP A 82 3.28 14.82 0.73
N GLU A 83 1.97 14.58 0.56
CA GLU A 83 1.45 13.26 0.19
C GLU A 83 1.92 12.84 -1.20
N LEU A 84 1.95 13.77 -2.18
CA LEU A 84 2.53 13.51 -3.50
C LEU A 84 4.02 13.15 -3.43
N ALA A 85 4.78 13.85 -2.59
CA ALA A 85 6.20 13.57 -2.42
C ALA A 85 6.42 12.19 -1.78
N LEU A 86 5.60 11.81 -0.79
CA LEU A 86 5.61 10.46 -0.21
C LEU A 86 5.25 9.39 -1.25
N ALA A 87 4.16 9.60 -1.99
CA ALA A 87 3.70 8.71 -3.04
C ALA A 87 4.75 8.50 -4.13
N ARG A 88 5.40 9.58 -4.57
CA ARG A 88 6.46 9.51 -5.57
C ARG A 88 7.69 8.78 -5.03
N ARG A 89 8.11 9.05 -3.79
CA ARG A 89 9.21 8.32 -3.15
C ARG A 89 8.92 6.82 -3.05
N GLU A 90 7.69 6.45 -2.73
CA GLU A 90 7.28 5.05 -2.73
C GLU A 90 7.45 4.44 -4.13
N ALA A 91 6.89 5.08 -5.17
CA ALA A 91 7.04 4.60 -6.54
C ALA A 91 8.51 4.52 -7.00
N ASP A 92 9.35 5.49 -6.66
CA ASP A 92 10.77 5.52 -7.01
C ASP A 92 11.57 4.41 -6.30
N ASN A 93 11.15 3.98 -5.10
CA ASN A 93 11.82 2.94 -4.33
C ASN A 93 11.48 1.51 -4.80
N ALA A 94 10.39 1.33 -5.55
CA ALA A 94 9.92 0.00 -5.94
C ALA A 94 10.97 -0.87 -6.64
N PRO A 95 11.81 -0.37 -7.58
CA PRO A 95 12.85 -1.19 -8.20
C PRO A 95 13.90 -1.70 -7.23
N ILE A 96 14.23 -0.94 -6.18
CA ILE A 96 15.20 -1.34 -5.16
C ILE A 96 14.59 -2.43 -4.29
N VAL A 97 13.34 -2.25 -3.84
CA VAL A 97 12.65 -3.22 -2.98
C VAL A 97 12.37 -4.53 -3.73
N LEU A 98 11.79 -4.46 -4.93
CA LEU A 98 11.36 -5.63 -5.70
C LEU A 98 12.53 -6.47 -6.24
N ARG A 99 13.72 -5.88 -6.40
CA ARG A 99 14.94 -6.61 -6.80
C ARG A 99 15.80 -7.02 -5.61
N GLY A 100 15.42 -6.61 -4.41
CA GLY A 100 16.13 -6.91 -3.17
C GLY A 100 15.78 -8.31 -2.63
N PRO A 101 16.55 -8.79 -1.64
CA PRO A 101 16.32 -10.10 -1.02
C PRO A 101 14.97 -10.21 -0.31
N GLN A 102 14.35 -9.08 0.05
CA GLN A 102 13.03 -9.02 0.70
C GLN A 102 11.90 -9.50 -0.22
N ALA A 103 12.12 -9.49 -1.54
CA ALA A 103 11.16 -9.91 -2.55
C ALA A 103 11.47 -11.30 -3.14
N ALA A 104 12.28 -12.12 -2.45
CA ALA A 104 12.77 -13.40 -2.97
C ALA A 104 11.66 -14.44 -3.26
N ASN A 105 10.47 -14.25 -2.68
CA ASN A 105 9.27 -15.05 -2.92
C ASN A 105 8.53 -14.65 -4.22
N LEU A 106 8.88 -13.54 -4.86
CA LEU A 106 8.25 -13.08 -6.09
C LEU A 106 8.90 -13.71 -7.32
N THR A 107 8.08 -14.02 -8.32
CA THR A 107 8.57 -14.44 -9.63
C THR A 107 9.21 -13.26 -10.39
N PRO A 108 10.14 -13.52 -11.32
CA PRO A 108 10.71 -12.47 -12.17
C PRO A 108 9.65 -11.67 -12.94
N ALA A 109 8.54 -12.31 -13.33
CA ALA A 109 7.43 -11.65 -14.00
C ALA A 109 6.69 -10.66 -13.08
N GLN A 110 6.43 -11.03 -11.82
CA GLN A 110 5.81 -10.15 -10.83
C GLN A 110 6.70 -8.94 -10.52
N VAL A 111 8.00 -9.17 -10.34
CA VAL A 111 9.00 -8.10 -10.16
C VAL A 111 8.99 -7.15 -11.35
N SER A 112 9.08 -7.69 -12.57
CA SER A 112 9.10 -6.88 -13.80
C SER A 112 7.85 -6.00 -13.92
N ARG A 113 6.66 -6.56 -13.70
CA ARG A 113 5.40 -5.79 -13.75
C ARG A 113 5.34 -4.70 -12.69
N GLY A 114 5.72 -5.00 -11.45
CA GLY A 114 5.75 -4.01 -10.37
C GLY A 114 6.72 -2.85 -10.67
N VAL A 115 7.89 -3.15 -11.24
CA VAL A 115 8.88 -2.14 -11.67
C VAL A 115 8.35 -1.25 -12.81
N MET A 116 7.69 -1.84 -13.81
CA MET A 116 7.12 -1.05 -14.91
C MET A 116 6.00 -0.12 -14.44
N LEU A 117 5.07 -0.65 -13.63
CA LEU A 117 3.95 0.11 -13.07
C LEU A 117 4.45 1.26 -12.18
N SER A 118 5.39 1.00 -11.29
CA SER A 118 5.95 2.03 -10.40
C SER A 118 6.66 3.15 -11.17
N ALA A 119 7.39 2.82 -12.24
CA ALA A 119 8.02 3.83 -13.09
C ALA A 119 6.97 4.72 -13.80
N GLU A 120 5.86 4.15 -14.25
CA GLU A 120 4.75 4.93 -14.83
C GLU A 120 4.12 5.86 -13.80
N VAL A 121 3.77 5.32 -12.63
CA VAL A 121 3.13 6.10 -11.55
C VAL A 121 4.06 7.19 -11.04
N SER A 122 5.35 6.93 -10.87
CA SER A 122 6.34 7.96 -10.51
C SER A 122 6.34 9.13 -11.49
N ARG A 123 6.35 8.86 -12.81
CA ARG A 123 6.29 9.92 -13.83
C ARG A 123 5.01 10.73 -13.75
N GLU A 124 3.87 10.08 -13.53
CA GLU A 124 2.59 10.76 -13.38
C GLU A 124 2.54 11.65 -12.13
N LEU A 125 3.02 11.14 -10.99
CA LEU A 125 3.09 11.89 -9.74
C LEU A 125 4.07 13.06 -9.87
N ALA A 126 5.21 12.88 -10.52
CA ALA A 126 6.16 13.96 -10.79
C ALA A 126 5.56 15.04 -11.69
N ALA A 127 4.75 14.67 -12.69
CA ALA A 127 4.04 15.63 -13.52
C ALA A 127 3.01 16.43 -12.71
N GLU A 128 2.26 15.77 -11.84
CA GLU A 128 1.29 16.42 -10.95
C GLU A 128 1.99 17.35 -9.94
N MET A 129 3.11 16.92 -9.35
CA MET A 129 3.94 17.75 -8.48
C MET A 129 4.44 19.00 -9.22
N ARG A 130 5.00 18.86 -10.43
CA ARG A 130 5.46 20.03 -11.22
C ARG A 130 4.34 21.01 -11.54
N ARG A 131 3.12 20.50 -11.72
CA ARG A 131 1.96 21.33 -12.07
C ARG A 131 1.53 22.25 -10.92
N ARG A 132 1.58 21.80 -9.67
CA ARG A 132 0.97 22.52 -8.55
C ARG A 132 1.82 22.70 -7.30
N CYS A 133 2.90 21.94 -7.13
CA CYS A 133 3.80 22.07 -5.99
C CYS A 133 4.92 23.05 -6.33
N ARG A 134 5.08 24.08 -5.49
CA ARG A 134 6.22 25.00 -5.59
C ARG A 134 7.49 24.20 -5.30
N ALA A 135 8.42 24.19 -6.26
CA ALA A 135 9.70 23.47 -6.28
C ALA A 135 10.03 22.69 -5.00
N SER A 136 9.41 21.51 -4.87
CA SER A 136 9.85 20.43 -3.99
C SER A 136 10.14 19.27 -4.92
N ALA A 137 11.16 19.46 -5.76
CA ALA A 137 11.60 18.53 -6.80
C ALA A 137 12.87 17.82 -6.35
#